data_AF-A0A093BT68-F1
#
_entry.id   AF-A0A093BT68-F1
#
_cell.length_a   1.000
_cell.length_b   1.000
_cell.length_c   1.000
_cell.angle_alpha   90.00
_cell.angle_beta   90.00
_cell.angle_gamma   90.00
#
_symmetry.space_group_name_H-M   'P 1'
#
loop_
_entity.id
_entity.type
_entity.pdbx_description
1 polymer ?
#
loop_
_entity_poly.entity_id
_entity_poly.type
_entity_poly.pdbx_seq_one_letter_code
_entity_poly.pdbx_strand_id
1 'polypeptide(L)'
;AFEKYLLPSEKTDVILVAIESMRDSSAYDKEEASSILELAMTQPSSWLVEVPKIVRGIYENIEHIRTVSARKSLDLLLLLLTDRSPGEVVTSLLRLSPSFDSAALAMWNVLLSQLHTLQNVLRELVSMLGDQRLSRTFSSVTEDACIHHMSLLASSDKIPEELAGLYSFQRYLRRPSLDLLSLVLRGLLTLSQRPETARKILALLPDILESQQNANTDTKMKALLILKNVLAHVERKEARSITLHLMEKLLPFFDEVSCLLRALSISLFKDMMQMAVWKDKQKMKKNVRRSLIPLLFHMSDQVESVAEASQEALLVAAKLLKWKQLQHLIRTQQTWRIGECLVMQDRSRVEDYLSHSLEYVRNDRVPFRLREEAVRFIGVAARQLSDQRTGKLAEIYTALQLAQQDAEPSVSSLAAQTENILRCLRQKPRSTRSLWALCC
;
A
#
# COMPACT_ATOMS: atom_id res chain seq x y z
N ALA A 1 -6.85 -30.10 -37.25
CA ALA A 1 -6.55 -31.29 -38.10
C ALA A 1 -5.16 -31.86 -37.84
N PHE A 2 -4.13 -31.01 -37.68
CA PHE A 2 -2.73 -31.42 -37.44
C PHE A 2 -2.48 -32.08 -36.06
N GLU A 3 -3.21 -31.67 -35.03
CA GLU A 3 -3.09 -32.18 -33.64
C GLU A 3 -3.09 -33.71 -33.49
N LYS A 4 -3.90 -34.42 -34.28
CA LYS A 4 -4.07 -35.87 -34.16
C LYS A 4 -2.83 -36.67 -34.57
N TYR A 5 -1.88 -36.02 -35.25
CA TYR A 5 -0.67 -36.64 -35.76
C TYR A 5 0.56 -36.37 -34.89
N LEU A 6 0.43 -35.53 -33.86
CA LEU A 6 1.54 -35.19 -32.96
C LEU A 6 1.54 -36.08 -31.72
N LEU A 7 2.72 -36.56 -31.35
CA LEU A 7 2.99 -37.21 -30.07
C LEU A 7 2.89 -36.20 -28.91
N PRO A 8 2.62 -36.66 -27.68
CA PRO A 8 2.55 -35.76 -26.51
C PRO A 8 3.81 -34.91 -26.28
N SER A 9 5.00 -35.44 -26.57
CA SER A 9 6.26 -34.70 -26.49
C SER A 9 6.34 -33.61 -27.57
N GLU A 10 5.96 -33.91 -28.80
CA GLU A 10 5.98 -32.93 -29.91
C GLU A 10 4.98 -31.80 -29.66
N LYS A 11 3.81 -32.11 -29.07
CA LYS A 11 2.85 -31.08 -28.62
C LYS A 11 3.43 -30.18 -27.54
N THR A 12 4.19 -30.77 -26.61
CA THR A 12 4.89 -30.02 -25.56
C THR A 12 5.97 -29.12 -26.18
N ASP A 13 6.73 -29.62 -27.15
CA ASP A 13 7.75 -28.82 -27.86
C ASP A 13 7.11 -27.63 -28.59
N VAL A 14 5.95 -27.82 -29.24
CA VAL A 14 5.19 -26.72 -29.85
C VAL A 14 4.79 -25.65 -28.83
N ILE A 15 4.35 -26.05 -27.63
CA ILE A 15 4.02 -25.11 -26.54
C ILE A 15 5.27 -24.35 -26.09
N LEU A 16 6.40 -25.04 -25.90
CA LEU A 16 7.65 -24.41 -25.47
C LEU A 16 8.16 -23.42 -26.51
N VAL A 17 8.11 -23.76 -27.80
CA VAL A 17 8.47 -22.85 -28.90
C VAL A 17 7.53 -21.63 -28.94
N ALA A 18 6.23 -21.82 -28.70
CA ALA A 18 5.29 -20.70 -28.60
C ALA A 18 5.64 -19.78 -27.41
N ILE A 19 6.00 -20.36 -26.26
CA ILE A 19 6.45 -19.59 -25.08
C ILE A 19 7.73 -18.79 -25.39
N GLU A 20 8.72 -19.41 -26.01
CA GLU A 20 9.98 -18.74 -26.39
C GLU A 20 9.76 -17.65 -27.44
N SER A 21 8.87 -17.90 -28.40
CA SER A 21 8.51 -16.94 -29.46
C SER A 21 7.85 -15.68 -28.92
N MET A 22 7.28 -15.72 -27.70
CA MET A 22 6.69 -14.56 -27.04
C MET A 22 7.71 -13.65 -26.35
N ARG A 23 8.98 -14.04 -26.22
CA ARG A 23 10.03 -13.17 -25.66
C ARG A 23 10.06 -11.83 -26.37
N ASP A 24 10.39 -10.77 -25.64
CA ASP A 24 10.50 -9.44 -26.23
C ASP A 24 11.63 -9.37 -27.28
N SER A 25 12.69 -10.19 -27.11
CA SER A 25 13.80 -10.33 -28.06
C SER A 25 13.48 -11.18 -29.30
N SER A 26 12.34 -11.87 -29.32
CA SER A 26 11.94 -12.71 -30.44
C SER A 26 11.56 -11.86 -31.65
N ALA A 27 11.97 -12.30 -32.84
CA ALA A 27 11.57 -11.72 -34.11
C ALA A 27 10.17 -12.20 -34.56
N TYR A 28 9.61 -13.22 -33.91
CA TYR A 28 8.30 -13.79 -34.23
C TYR A 28 7.14 -12.96 -33.69
N ASP A 29 5.97 -13.12 -34.31
CA ASP A 29 4.75 -12.47 -33.87
C ASP A 29 4.24 -13.09 -32.55
N LYS A 30 4.08 -12.24 -31.54
CA LYS A 30 3.64 -12.62 -30.19
C LYS A 30 2.15 -12.97 -30.16
N GLU A 31 1.35 -12.41 -31.07
CA GLU A 31 -0.08 -12.70 -31.18
C GLU A 31 -0.32 -14.07 -31.82
N GLU A 32 0.49 -14.45 -32.82
CA GLU A 32 0.47 -15.80 -33.39
C GLU A 32 0.88 -16.85 -32.35
N ALA A 33 1.96 -16.60 -31.61
CA ALA A 33 2.39 -17.47 -30.52
C ALA A 33 1.33 -17.58 -29.41
N SER A 34 0.67 -16.48 -29.06
CA SER A 34 -0.45 -16.47 -28.12
C SER A 34 -1.64 -17.30 -28.64
N SER A 35 -1.96 -17.20 -29.93
CA SER A 35 -3.04 -17.96 -30.57
C SER A 35 -2.78 -19.48 -30.54
N ILE A 36 -1.50 -19.90 -30.66
CA ILE A 36 -1.11 -21.31 -30.51
C ILE A 36 -1.39 -21.79 -29.09
N LEU A 37 -1.04 -21.00 -28.07
CA LEU A 37 -1.35 -21.35 -26.68
C LEU A 37 -2.85 -21.38 -26.42
N GLU A 38 -3.61 -20.43 -26.95
CA GLU A 38 -5.07 -20.42 -26.84
C GLU A 38 -5.68 -21.69 -27.42
N LEU A 39 -5.23 -22.11 -28.60
CA LEU A 39 -5.66 -23.38 -29.22
C LEU A 39 -5.34 -24.57 -28.30
N ALA A 40 -4.12 -24.64 -27.76
CA ALA A 40 -3.72 -25.71 -26.86
C ALA A 40 -4.59 -25.75 -25.59
N MET A 41 -4.95 -24.58 -25.05
CA MET A 41 -5.81 -24.43 -23.87
C MET A 41 -7.26 -24.86 -24.12
N THR A 42 -7.74 -24.91 -25.37
CA THR A 42 -9.08 -25.46 -25.69
C THR A 42 -9.16 -26.98 -25.52
N GLN A 43 -8.04 -27.69 -25.61
CA GLN A 43 -7.96 -29.15 -25.49
C GLN A 43 -6.82 -29.57 -24.54
N PRO A 44 -6.91 -29.18 -23.25
CA PRO A 44 -5.77 -29.27 -22.35
C PRO A 44 -5.38 -30.73 -22.02
N SER A 45 -6.31 -31.68 -22.10
CA SER A 45 -6.02 -33.11 -21.91
C SER A 45 -5.17 -33.72 -23.01
N SER A 46 -5.15 -33.08 -24.19
CA SER A 46 -4.37 -33.51 -25.35
C SER A 46 -3.02 -32.78 -25.41
N TRP A 47 -3.01 -31.48 -25.13
CA TRP A 47 -1.84 -30.62 -25.29
C TRP A 47 -1.00 -30.44 -24.03
N LEU A 48 -1.61 -30.42 -22.85
CA LEU A 48 -0.94 -30.06 -21.59
C LEU A 48 -0.64 -31.31 -20.74
N VAL A 49 0.03 -32.30 -21.34
CA VAL A 49 0.32 -33.59 -20.71
C VAL A 49 1.59 -33.53 -19.86
N GLU A 50 2.68 -32.94 -20.38
CA GLU A 50 3.96 -32.86 -19.68
C GLU A 50 4.06 -31.61 -18.78
N VAL A 51 3.17 -31.52 -17.78
CA VAL A 51 3.03 -30.33 -16.91
C VAL A 51 4.37 -29.83 -16.35
N PRO A 52 5.29 -30.66 -15.81
CA PRO A 52 6.55 -30.17 -15.25
C PRO A 52 7.46 -29.51 -16.29
N LYS A 53 7.46 -29.99 -17.54
CA LYS A 53 8.24 -29.38 -18.63
C LYS A 53 7.67 -28.04 -19.03
N ILE A 54 6.35 -27.95 -19.15
CA ILE A 54 5.67 -26.70 -19.51
C ILE A 54 5.87 -25.64 -18.39
N VAL A 55 5.75 -26.03 -17.12
CA VAL A 55 6.00 -25.14 -15.96
C VAL A 55 7.43 -24.62 -15.97
N ARG A 56 8.42 -25.47 -16.26
CA ARG A 56 9.82 -25.05 -16.43
C ARG A 56 9.98 -24.07 -17.60
N GLY A 57 9.35 -24.36 -18.74
CA GLY A 57 9.36 -23.47 -19.89
C GLY A 57 8.79 -22.10 -19.55
N ILE A 58 7.68 -22.01 -18.82
CA ILE A 58 7.14 -20.73 -18.35
C ILE A 58 8.17 -20.03 -17.45
N TYR A 59 8.70 -20.72 -16.44
CA TYR A 59 9.68 -20.17 -15.51
C TYR A 59 10.91 -19.57 -16.20
N GLU A 60 11.49 -20.28 -17.17
CA GLU A 60 12.68 -19.84 -17.91
C GLU A 60 12.43 -18.63 -18.84
N ASN A 61 11.16 -18.31 -19.13
CA ASN A 61 10.78 -17.30 -20.10
C ASN A 61 10.04 -16.09 -19.50
N ILE A 62 9.47 -16.23 -18.31
CA ILE A 62 8.50 -15.27 -17.75
C ILE A 62 9.04 -13.85 -17.56
N GLU A 63 10.33 -13.70 -17.26
CA GLU A 63 11.00 -12.40 -17.08
C GLU A 63 11.34 -11.69 -18.38
N HIS A 64 11.37 -12.45 -19.48
CA HIS A 64 11.73 -11.98 -20.81
C HIS A 64 10.50 -11.61 -21.66
N ILE A 65 9.29 -11.71 -21.09
CA ILE A 65 8.02 -11.43 -21.75
C ILE A 65 7.33 -10.27 -21.03
N ARG A 66 7.46 -9.05 -21.56
CA ARG A 66 6.82 -7.84 -20.98
C ARG A 66 5.56 -7.43 -21.73
N THR A 67 5.41 -7.90 -22.95
CA THR A 67 4.21 -7.64 -23.77
C THR A 67 2.96 -8.11 -23.03
N VAL A 68 1.98 -7.20 -22.84
CA VAL A 68 0.83 -7.44 -21.94
C VAL A 68 -0.06 -8.60 -22.41
N SER A 69 -0.34 -8.71 -23.71
CA SER A 69 -1.14 -9.82 -24.28
C SER A 69 -0.44 -11.17 -24.09
N ALA A 70 0.83 -11.26 -24.48
CA ALA A 70 1.67 -12.45 -24.29
C ALA A 70 1.76 -12.86 -22.82
N ARG A 71 2.03 -11.90 -21.91
CA ARG A 71 2.08 -12.15 -20.47
C ARG A 71 0.76 -12.71 -19.94
N LYS A 72 -0.36 -12.14 -20.37
CA LYS A 72 -1.70 -12.62 -20.03
C LYS A 72 -1.95 -14.04 -20.53
N SER A 73 -1.48 -14.39 -21.74
CA SER A 73 -1.58 -15.74 -22.28
C SER A 73 -0.79 -16.76 -21.42
N LEU A 74 0.43 -16.42 -21.00
CA LEU A 74 1.21 -17.24 -20.05
C LEU A 74 0.49 -17.40 -18.70
N ASP A 75 -0.07 -16.32 -18.17
CA ASP A 75 -0.77 -16.36 -16.89
C ASP A 75 -2.00 -17.28 -16.96
N LEU A 76 -2.77 -17.22 -18.04
CA LEU A 76 -3.90 -18.13 -18.29
C LEU A 76 -3.46 -19.58 -18.42
N LEU A 77 -2.37 -19.86 -19.14
CA LEU A 77 -1.80 -21.19 -19.25
C LEU A 77 -1.39 -21.74 -17.88
N LEU A 78 -0.70 -20.93 -17.07
CA LEU A 78 -0.25 -21.32 -15.74
C LEU A 78 -1.43 -21.61 -14.79
N LEU A 79 -2.47 -20.76 -14.81
CA LEU A 79 -3.70 -20.99 -14.05
C LEU A 79 -4.37 -22.30 -14.46
N LEU A 80 -4.53 -22.52 -15.78
CA LEU A 80 -5.15 -23.75 -16.30
C LEU A 80 -4.37 -25.01 -15.92
N LEU A 81 -3.04 -24.99 -16.01
CA LEU A 81 -2.19 -26.09 -15.56
C LEU A 81 -2.40 -26.38 -14.07
N THR A 82 -2.48 -25.33 -13.26
CA THR A 82 -2.62 -25.44 -11.81
C THR A 82 -3.99 -25.95 -11.40
N ASP A 83 -5.05 -25.54 -12.10
CA ASP A 83 -6.41 -26.02 -11.79
C ASP A 83 -6.60 -27.49 -12.15
N ARG A 84 -5.85 -28.02 -13.12
CA ARG A 84 -5.92 -29.44 -13.50
C ARG A 84 -4.97 -30.33 -12.73
N SER A 85 -3.74 -29.87 -12.50
CA SER A 85 -2.65 -30.64 -11.89
C SER A 85 -1.91 -29.81 -10.84
N PRO A 86 -2.59 -29.38 -9.75
CA PRO A 86 -2.01 -28.46 -8.78
C PRO A 86 -0.75 -29.03 -8.12
N GLY A 87 -0.75 -30.34 -7.80
CA GLY A 87 0.40 -31.01 -7.19
C GLY A 87 1.64 -30.99 -8.08
N GLU A 88 1.50 -31.23 -9.39
CA GLU A 88 2.63 -31.19 -10.33
C GLU A 88 3.20 -29.78 -10.50
N VAL A 89 2.33 -28.76 -10.58
CA VAL A 89 2.77 -27.37 -10.70
C VAL A 89 3.49 -26.90 -9.44
N VAL A 90 2.88 -27.13 -8.27
CA VAL A 90 3.43 -26.71 -6.98
C VAL A 90 4.77 -27.40 -6.71
N THR A 91 4.86 -28.72 -6.92
CA THR A 91 6.12 -29.45 -6.73
C THR A 91 7.19 -29.02 -7.73
N SER A 92 6.82 -28.73 -8.98
CA SER A 92 7.76 -28.23 -9.99
C SER A 92 8.32 -26.86 -9.62
N LEU A 93 7.46 -25.92 -9.20
CA LEU A 93 7.89 -24.57 -8.79
C LEU A 93 8.84 -24.60 -7.59
N LEU A 94 8.51 -25.38 -6.57
CA LEU A 94 9.36 -25.52 -5.38
C LEU A 94 10.72 -26.16 -5.70
N ARG A 95 10.76 -27.06 -6.70
CA ARG A 95 12.03 -27.65 -7.19
C ARG A 95 12.84 -26.67 -8.03
N LEU A 96 12.19 -25.83 -8.83
CA LEU A 96 12.85 -24.85 -9.69
C LEU A 96 13.52 -23.74 -8.87
N SER A 97 12.82 -23.22 -7.87
CA SER A 97 13.33 -22.14 -7.03
C SER A 97 12.86 -22.28 -5.58
N PRO A 98 13.64 -22.98 -4.73
CA PRO A 98 13.37 -23.04 -3.29
C PRO A 98 13.48 -21.66 -2.60
N SER A 99 14.24 -20.73 -3.19
CA SER A 99 14.49 -19.39 -2.65
C SER A 99 13.54 -18.31 -3.17
N PHE A 100 12.55 -18.65 -4.01
CA PHE A 100 11.59 -17.69 -4.58
C PHE A 100 12.25 -16.49 -5.28
N ASP A 101 13.08 -16.76 -6.29
CA ASP A 101 13.58 -15.69 -7.18
C ASP A 101 12.46 -14.94 -7.92
N SER A 102 12.81 -13.91 -8.69
CA SER A 102 11.83 -13.05 -9.36
C SER A 102 10.93 -13.80 -10.35
N ALA A 103 11.41 -14.81 -11.06
CA ALA A 103 10.62 -15.64 -11.97
C ALA A 103 9.61 -16.50 -11.19
N ALA A 104 10.07 -17.14 -10.11
CA ALA A 104 9.20 -17.89 -9.22
C ALA A 104 8.15 -16.98 -8.57
N LEU A 105 8.53 -15.81 -8.07
CA LEU A 105 7.60 -14.83 -7.50
C LEU A 105 6.54 -14.40 -8.51
N ALA A 106 6.92 -14.18 -9.77
CA ALA A 106 5.98 -13.83 -10.82
C ALA A 106 4.94 -14.94 -11.04
N MET A 107 5.36 -16.21 -11.07
CA MET A 107 4.45 -17.36 -11.20
C MET A 107 3.56 -17.53 -9.95
N TRP A 108 4.13 -17.50 -8.75
CA TRP A 108 3.37 -17.62 -7.50
C TRP A 108 2.33 -16.49 -7.36
N ASN A 109 2.65 -15.27 -7.80
CA ASN A 109 1.69 -14.16 -7.78
C ASN A 109 0.46 -14.42 -8.66
N VAL A 110 0.63 -15.15 -9.77
CA VAL A 110 -0.47 -15.59 -10.65
C VAL A 110 -1.28 -16.69 -9.97
N LEU A 111 -0.61 -17.70 -9.42
CA LEU A 111 -1.29 -18.81 -8.73
C LEU A 111 -2.16 -18.36 -7.55
N LEU A 112 -1.68 -17.35 -6.82
CA LEU A 112 -2.38 -16.79 -5.67
C LEU A 112 -3.40 -15.70 -6.04
N SER A 113 -3.61 -15.42 -7.34
CA SER A 113 -4.47 -14.34 -7.81
C SER A 113 -5.96 -14.69 -7.91
N GLN A 114 -6.28 -15.97 -8.08
CA GLN A 114 -7.64 -16.48 -8.23
C GLN A 114 -7.98 -17.38 -7.06
N LEU A 115 -9.19 -17.23 -6.50
CA LEU A 115 -9.56 -17.90 -5.26
C LEU A 115 -9.53 -19.42 -5.38
N HIS A 116 -10.07 -19.98 -6.46
CA HIS A 116 -10.12 -21.44 -6.64
C HIS A 116 -8.72 -22.04 -6.84
N THR A 117 -7.87 -21.39 -7.65
CA THR A 117 -6.48 -21.80 -7.83
C THR A 117 -5.69 -21.69 -6.53
N LEU A 118 -5.86 -20.59 -5.78
CA LEU A 118 -5.26 -20.39 -4.47
C LEU A 118 -5.68 -21.50 -3.48
N GLN A 119 -6.96 -21.90 -3.47
CA GLN A 119 -7.44 -23.00 -2.63
C GLN A 119 -6.78 -24.34 -2.99
N ASN A 120 -6.65 -24.64 -4.29
CA ASN A 120 -5.98 -25.84 -4.77
C ASN A 120 -4.50 -25.84 -4.36
N VAL A 121 -3.80 -24.72 -4.58
CA VAL A 121 -2.40 -24.54 -4.21
C VAL A 121 -2.18 -24.71 -2.70
N LEU A 122 -3.02 -24.09 -1.87
CA LEU A 122 -2.91 -24.19 -0.41
C LEU A 122 -3.20 -25.62 0.09
N ARG A 123 -4.11 -26.35 -0.57
CA ARG A 123 -4.36 -27.76 -0.25
C ARG A 123 -3.13 -28.63 -0.51
N GLU A 124 -2.49 -28.44 -1.66
CA GLU A 124 -1.25 -29.18 -1.99
C GLU A 124 -0.11 -28.81 -1.05
N LEU A 125 0.09 -27.51 -0.76
CA LEU A 125 1.10 -27.06 0.20
C LEU A 125 0.89 -27.69 1.58
N VAL A 126 -0.34 -27.69 2.10
CA VAL A 126 -0.66 -28.34 3.40
C VAL A 126 -0.46 -29.85 3.36
N SER A 127 -0.83 -30.51 2.25
CA SER A 127 -0.59 -31.95 2.06
C SER A 127 0.89 -32.30 2.14
N MET A 128 1.75 -31.51 1.48
CA MET A 128 3.20 -31.68 1.51
C MET A 128 3.83 -31.40 2.88
N LEU A 129 3.29 -30.44 3.65
CA LEU A 129 3.74 -30.18 5.02
C LEU A 129 3.42 -31.36 5.97
N GLY A 130 2.32 -32.07 5.72
CA GLY A 130 1.96 -33.29 6.45
C GLY A 130 2.81 -34.52 6.08
N ASP A 131 3.40 -34.55 4.88
CA ASP A 131 4.31 -35.61 4.46
C ASP A 131 5.74 -35.31 4.94
N GLN A 132 6.20 -36.07 5.94
CA GLN A 132 7.54 -35.91 6.54
C GLN A 132 8.69 -35.97 5.51
N ARG A 133 8.47 -36.53 4.32
CA ARG A 133 9.49 -36.62 3.25
C ARG A 133 9.76 -35.29 2.52
N LEU A 134 8.80 -34.36 2.53
CA LEU A 134 8.91 -33.03 1.89
C LEU A 134 8.95 -31.86 2.91
N SER A 135 8.92 -32.18 4.21
CA SER A 135 8.94 -31.25 5.36
C SER A 135 10.15 -30.30 5.46
N ARG A 136 11.05 -30.27 4.47
CA ARG A 136 12.23 -29.39 4.41
C ARG A 136 12.13 -28.30 3.33
N THR A 137 10.96 -28.14 2.70
CA THR A 137 10.81 -27.21 1.57
C THR A 137 10.69 -25.75 2.01
N PHE A 138 10.11 -25.51 3.19
CA PHE A 138 10.11 -24.20 3.84
C PHE A 138 11.09 -24.19 5.01
N SER A 139 11.70 -23.03 5.27
CA SER A 139 12.89 -22.92 6.10
C SER A 139 12.58 -22.85 7.60
N SER A 140 11.33 -22.54 7.97
CA SER A 140 10.95 -22.29 9.37
C SER A 140 9.54 -22.74 9.75
N VAL A 141 9.39 -23.17 11.01
CA VAL A 141 8.10 -23.51 11.66
C VAL A 141 7.06 -22.36 11.55
N THR A 142 7.53 -21.11 11.46
CA THR A 142 6.66 -19.94 11.27
C THR A 142 6.08 -19.82 9.88
N GLU A 143 6.81 -20.25 8.84
CA GLU A 143 6.32 -20.27 7.46
C GLU A 143 5.27 -21.36 7.27
N ASP A 144 5.50 -22.54 7.84
CA ASP A 144 4.54 -23.66 7.83
C ASP A 144 3.22 -23.23 8.49
N ALA A 145 3.30 -22.61 9.67
CA ALA A 145 2.13 -22.07 10.36
C ALA A 145 1.38 -21.05 9.48
N CYS A 146 2.09 -20.16 8.77
CA CYS A 146 1.45 -19.21 7.87
C CYS A 146 0.65 -19.87 6.74
N ILE A 147 1.23 -20.90 6.12
CA ILE A 147 0.56 -21.67 5.06
C ILE A 147 -0.70 -22.35 5.61
N HIS A 148 -0.61 -22.99 6.78
CA HIS A 148 -1.76 -23.59 7.46
C HIS A 148 -2.87 -22.56 7.73
N HIS A 149 -2.52 -21.36 8.21
CA HIS A 149 -3.50 -20.29 8.45
C HIS A 149 -4.15 -19.78 7.17
N MET A 150 -3.39 -19.54 6.12
CA MET A 150 -3.97 -19.12 4.84
C MET A 150 -4.90 -20.20 4.29
N SER A 151 -4.53 -21.47 4.40
CA SER A 151 -5.38 -22.61 3.99
C SER A 151 -6.69 -22.66 4.79
N LEU A 152 -6.62 -22.44 6.10
CA LEU A 152 -7.79 -22.38 6.97
C LEU A 152 -8.70 -21.19 6.66
N LEU A 153 -8.13 -20.02 6.35
CA LEU A 153 -8.88 -18.87 5.85
C LEU A 153 -9.59 -19.19 4.53
N ALA A 154 -8.90 -19.87 3.61
CA ALA A 154 -9.43 -20.21 2.30
C ALA A 154 -10.52 -21.29 2.33
N SER A 155 -10.48 -22.21 3.30
CA SER A 155 -11.30 -23.44 3.31
C SER A 155 -12.55 -23.37 4.20
N SER A 156 -12.64 -22.42 5.13
CA SER A 156 -13.69 -22.45 6.16
C SER A 156 -14.76 -21.36 6.00
N ASP A 157 -16.04 -21.76 6.04
CA ASP A 157 -17.18 -20.86 6.28
C ASP A 157 -17.36 -20.52 7.77
N LYS A 158 -16.69 -21.25 8.66
CA LYS A 158 -16.77 -21.05 10.12
C LYS A 158 -15.53 -20.32 10.67
N ILE A 159 -15.71 -19.57 11.76
CA ILE A 159 -14.63 -18.88 12.47
C ILE A 159 -13.75 -19.95 13.14
N PRO A 160 -12.46 -20.06 12.82
CA PRO A 160 -11.60 -20.94 13.60
C PRO A 160 -11.32 -20.29 14.95
N GLU A 161 -11.64 -21.00 16.03
CA GLU A 161 -11.25 -20.64 17.40
C GLU A 161 -9.76 -20.94 17.69
N GLU A 162 -8.98 -21.31 16.68
CA GLU A 162 -7.55 -21.63 16.81
C GLU A 162 -6.69 -20.36 16.95
N LEU A 163 -6.75 -19.77 18.14
CA LEU A 163 -5.94 -18.62 18.57
C LEU A 163 -4.42 -18.86 18.43
N ALA A 164 -3.97 -20.09 18.72
CA ALA A 164 -2.55 -20.48 18.66
C ALA A 164 -1.96 -20.26 17.26
N GLY A 165 -2.80 -20.50 16.27
CA GLY A 165 -2.44 -20.36 14.91
C GLY A 165 -2.41 -18.90 14.41
N LEU A 166 -3.45 -18.13 14.75
CA LEU A 166 -3.49 -16.69 14.50
C LEU A 166 -2.27 -15.97 15.10
N TYR A 167 -1.87 -16.37 16.32
CA TYR A 167 -0.68 -15.85 16.99
C TYR A 167 0.62 -16.12 16.20
N SER A 168 0.77 -17.34 15.67
CA SER A 168 1.94 -17.70 14.85
C SER A 168 1.99 -16.90 13.56
N PHE A 169 0.83 -16.65 12.94
CA PHE A 169 0.70 -15.78 11.76
C PHE A 169 1.12 -14.33 12.06
N GLN A 170 0.62 -13.76 13.16
CA GLN A 170 1.00 -12.41 13.59
C GLN A 170 2.50 -12.32 13.89
N ARG A 171 3.07 -13.35 14.52
CA ARG A 171 4.51 -13.40 14.78
C ARG A 171 5.34 -13.40 13.50
N TYR A 172 4.92 -14.14 12.48
CA TYR A 172 5.55 -14.11 11.16
C TYR A 172 5.46 -12.74 10.51
N LEU A 173 4.27 -12.12 10.50
CA LEU A 173 4.08 -10.78 9.93
C LEU A 173 5.02 -9.74 10.56
N ARG A 174 5.41 -9.91 11.83
CA ARG A 174 6.37 -9.02 12.49
C ARG A 174 7.83 -9.20 12.07
N ARG A 175 8.20 -10.34 11.47
CA ARG A 175 9.59 -10.63 11.01
C ARG A 175 9.62 -11.47 9.72
N PRO A 176 9.10 -10.96 8.60
CA PRO A 176 9.01 -11.77 7.40
C PRO A 176 10.25 -11.64 6.51
N SER A 177 10.53 -12.67 5.70
CA SER A 177 11.28 -12.46 4.46
C SER A 177 10.41 -11.65 3.49
N LEU A 178 10.98 -10.64 2.82
CA LEU A 178 10.20 -9.68 2.03
C LEU A 178 9.47 -10.34 0.84
N ASP A 179 10.08 -11.37 0.25
CA ASP A 179 9.54 -12.11 -0.88
C ASP A 179 8.33 -12.96 -0.46
N LEU A 180 8.46 -13.72 0.64
CA LEU A 180 7.33 -14.48 1.18
C LEU A 180 6.25 -13.54 1.75
N LEU A 181 6.60 -12.40 2.33
CA LEU A 181 5.62 -11.39 2.74
C LEU A 181 4.77 -10.98 1.54
N SER A 182 5.40 -10.68 0.40
CA SER A 182 4.70 -10.30 -0.82
C SER A 182 3.71 -11.39 -1.29
N LEU A 183 4.12 -12.66 -1.24
CA LEU A 183 3.24 -13.80 -1.58
C LEU A 183 2.11 -14.00 -0.57
N VAL A 184 2.40 -13.90 0.73
CA VAL A 184 1.37 -13.98 1.78
C VAL A 184 0.35 -12.86 1.61
N LEU A 185 0.80 -11.62 1.38
CA LEU A 185 -0.11 -10.51 1.09
C LEU A 185 -0.86 -10.69 -0.23
N ARG A 186 -0.26 -11.34 -1.24
CA ARG A 186 -0.99 -11.69 -2.47
C ARG A 186 -2.14 -12.65 -2.18
N GLY A 187 -1.89 -13.69 -1.40
CA GLY A 187 -2.92 -14.64 -0.99
C GLY A 187 -4.02 -13.98 -0.13
N LEU A 188 -3.63 -13.18 0.86
CA LEU A 188 -4.56 -12.41 1.70
C LEU A 188 -5.37 -11.40 0.89
N LEU A 189 -4.78 -10.77 -0.13
CA LEU A 189 -5.48 -9.86 -1.03
C LEU A 189 -6.61 -10.58 -1.76
N THR A 190 -6.33 -11.75 -2.34
CA THR A 190 -7.34 -12.58 -3.01
C THR A 190 -8.42 -13.04 -2.03
N LEU A 191 -8.03 -13.50 -0.84
CA LEU A 191 -8.97 -13.90 0.20
C LEU A 191 -9.83 -12.72 0.69
N SER A 192 -9.28 -11.52 0.82
CA SER A 192 -10.01 -10.35 1.33
C SER A 192 -11.17 -9.89 0.44
N GLN A 193 -11.24 -10.37 -0.81
CA GLN A 193 -12.33 -10.02 -1.74
C GLN A 193 -13.68 -10.66 -1.36
N ARG A 194 -13.69 -11.70 -0.50
CA ARG A 194 -14.95 -12.27 0.01
C ARG A 194 -15.26 -11.74 1.42
N PRO A 195 -16.53 -11.49 1.74
CA PRO A 195 -16.92 -10.96 3.05
C PRO A 195 -16.49 -11.84 4.24
N GLU A 196 -16.59 -13.16 4.12
CA GLU A 196 -16.35 -14.11 5.21
C GLU A 196 -14.87 -14.11 5.62
N THR A 197 -13.97 -14.11 4.64
CA THR A 197 -12.52 -14.07 4.83
C THR A 197 -12.04 -12.67 5.19
N ALA A 198 -12.62 -11.62 4.60
CA ALA A 198 -12.34 -10.23 4.96
C ALA A 198 -12.52 -9.97 6.46
N ARG A 199 -13.64 -10.43 7.04
CA ARG A 199 -13.91 -10.30 8.48
C ARG A 199 -12.86 -11.03 9.33
N LYS A 200 -12.37 -12.18 8.89
CA LYS A 200 -11.32 -12.95 9.57
C LYS A 200 -9.95 -12.24 9.52
N ILE A 201 -9.65 -11.55 8.42
CA ILE A 201 -8.41 -10.80 8.23
C ILE A 201 -8.36 -9.53 9.10
N LEU A 202 -9.51 -9.01 9.57
CA LEU A 202 -9.60 -7.79 10.37
C LEU A 202 -8.58 -7.75 11.52
N ALA A 203 -8.41 -8.85 12.27
CA ALA A 203 -7.48 -8.93 13.40
C ALA A 203 -5.99 -8.89 13.00
N LEU A 204 -5.67 -9.16 11.73
CA LEU A 204 -4.31 -9.18 11.19
C LEU A 204 -3.88 -7.81 10.62
N LEU A 205 -4.83 -6.93 10.30
CA LEU A 205 -4.54 -5.63 9.69
C LEU A 205 -3.47 -4.80 10.41
N PRO A 206 -3.38 -4.74 11.75
CA PRO A 206 -2.35 -3.96 12.41
C PRO A 206 -0.94 -4.49 12.14
N ASP A 207 -0.76 -5.81 12.22
CA ASP A 207 0.51 -6.47 11.95
C ASP A 207 0.85 -6.40 10.44
N ILE A 208 -0.17 -6.47 9.56
CA ILE A 208 0.00 -6.26 8.11
C ILE A 208 0.53 -4.86 7.83
N LEU A 209 -0.05 -3.80 8.40
CA LEU A 209 0.42 -2.43 8.16
C LEU A 209 1.79 -2.15 8.82
N GLU A 210 2.08 -2.75 9.97
CA GLU A 210 3.35 -2.57 10.68
C GLU A 210 4.53 -3.22 9.96
N SER A 211 4.29 -4.33 9.26
CA SER A 211 5.33 -5.05 8.52
C SER A 211 5.81 -4.33 7.26
N GLN A 212 5.22 -3.18 6.92
CA GLN A 212 5.47 -2.47 5.66
C GLN A 212 6.66 -1.49 5.68
N GLN A 213 7.32 -1.28 6.82
CA GLN A 213 8.34 -0.23 6.97
C GLN A 213 9.45 -0.30 5.90
N ASN A 214 9.90 -1.51 5.56
CA ASN A 214 10.97 -1.75 4.57
C ASN A 214 10.47 -2.43 3.29
N ALA A 215 9.15 -2.51 3.11
CA ALA A 215 8.55 -3.16 1.96
C ALA A 215 8.67 -2.28 0.69
N ASN A 216 8.72 -2.90 -0.47
CA ASN A 216 8.65 -2.18 -1.75
C ASN A 216 7.23 -1.62 -2.00
N THR A 217 7.09 -0.77 -3.01
CA THR A 217 5.82 -0.10 -3.37
C THR A 217 4.68 -1.09 -3.64
N ASP A 218 4.99 -2.22 -4.30
CA ASP A 218 3.98 -3.23 -4.67
C ASP A 218 3.46 -3.98 -3.44
N THR A 219 4.33 -4.41 -2.54
CA THR A 219 3.96 -5.05 -1.27
C THR A 219 3.13 -4.10 -0.39
N LYS A 220 3.52 -2.82 -0.29
CA LYS A 220 2.74 -1.77 0.38
C LYS A 220 1.35 -1.61 -0.25
N MET A 221 1.26 -1.67 -1.57
CA MET A 221 -0.01 -1.55 -2.29
C MET A 221 -0.94 -2.72 -1.95
N LYS A 222 -0.42 -3.95 -1.94
CA LYS A 222 -1.18 -5.13 -1.51
C LYS A 222 -1.74 -4.96 -0.09
N ALA A 223 -0.93 -4.46 0.85
CA ALA A 223 -1.37 -4.20 2.22
C ALA A 223 -2.54 -3.19 2.28
N LEU A 224 -2.45 -2.08 1.55
CA LEU A 224 -3.53 -1.07 1.51
C LEU A 224 -4.79 -1.60 0.80
N LEU A 225 -4.64 -2.42 -0.24
CA LEU A 225 -5.78 -3.04 -0.92
C LEU A 225 -6.48 -4.09 -0.05
N ILE A 226 -5.73 -4.86 0.75
CA ILE A 226 -6.31 -5.74 1.78
C ILE A 226 -7.13 -4.90 2.76
N LEU A 227 -6.57 -3.80 3.28
CA LEU A 227 -7.29 -2.88 4.16
C LEU A 227 -8.57 -2.39 3.50
N LYS A 228 -8.51 -1.93 2.24
CA LYS A 228 -9.67 -1.48 1.47
C LYS A 228 -10.77 -2.54 1.40
N ASN A 229 -10.41 -3.75 1.00
CA ASN A 229 -11.37 -4.84 0.84
C ASN A 229 -11.99 -5.23 2.19
N VAL A 230 -11.18 -5.31 3.25
CA VAL A 230 -11.67 -5.60 4.60
C VAL A 230 -12.66 -4.52 5.07
N LEU A 231 -12.31 -3.23 4.93
CA LEU A 231 -13.19 -2.14 5.34
C LEU A 231 -14.51 -2.10 4.55
N ALA A 232 -14.54 -2.62 3.32
CA ALA A 232 -15.76 -2.72 2.51
C ALA A 232 -16.74 -3.82 3.01
N HIS A 233 -16.27 -4.80 3.79
CA HIS A 233 -17.05 -5.98 4.19
C HIS A 233 -17.34 -6.08 5.70
N VAL A 234 -16.68 -5.25 6.52
CA VAL A 234 -16.88 -5.23 7.98
C VAL A 234 -17.93 -4.21 8.38
N GLU A 235 -18.77 -4.57 9.35
CA GLU A 235 -19.73 -3.62 9.90
C GLU A 235 -19.00 -2.58 10.78
N ARG A 236 -19.57 -1.37 10.90
CA ARG A 236 -19.01 -0.30 11.75
C ARG A 236 -18.76 -0.74 13.20
N LYS A 237 -19.57 -1.66 13.72
CA LYS A 237 -19.42 -2.20 15.09
C LYS A 237 -18.20 -3.09 15.25
N GLU A 238 -17.83 -3.82 14.20
CA GLU A 238 -16.70 -4.76 14.16
C GLU A 238 -15.38 -4.01 14.01
N ALA A 239 -15.32 -3.06 13.08
CA ALA A 239 -14.13 -2.23 12.86
C ALA A 239 -13.80 -1.33 14.07
N ARG A 240 -14.80 -1.03 14.92
CA ARG A 240 -14.72 -0.06 16.02
C ARG A 240 -13.53 -0.26 16.96
N SER A 241 -13.18 -1.51 17.29
CA SER A 241 -12.11 -1.84 18.24
C SER A 241 -10.71 -1.56 17.67
N ILE A 242 -10.57 -1.59 16.35
CA ILE A 242 -9.29 -1.58 15.65
C ILE A 242 -9.05 -0.29 14.85
N THR A 243 -10.10 0.46 14.47
CA THR A 243 -10.00 1.69 13.65
C THR A 243 -8.96 2.67 14.18
N LEU A 244 -8.96 2.97 15.49
CA LEU A 244 -8.03 3.93 16.08
C LEU A 244 -6.56 3.52 15.91
N HIS A 245 -6.30 2.21 16.00
CA HIS A 245 -4.96 1.67 15.88
C HIS A 245 -4.47 1.68 14.42
N LEU A 246 -5.37 1.36 13.47
CA LEU A 246 -5.05 1.41 12.03
C LEU A 246 -4.80 2.83 11.55
N MET A 247 -5.59 3.81 12.01
CA MET A 247 -5.40 5.21 11.64
C MET A 247 -3.99 5.73 11.96
N GLU A 248 -3.44 5.38 13.12
CA GLU A 248 -2.08 5.77 13.50
C GLU A 248 -1.02 5.14 12.57
N LYS A 249 -1.20 3.86 12.21
CA LYS A 249 -0.29 3.14 11.30
C LYS A 249 -0.42 3.56 9.84
N LEU A 250 -1.52 4.22 9.45
CA LEU A 250 -1.76 4.64 8.08
C LEU A 250 -1.13 6.00 7.73
N LEU A 251 -0.88 6.85 8.73
CA LEU A 251 -0.31 8.20 8.51
C LEU A 251 1.03 8.19 7.75
N PRO A 252 2.00 7.30 8.02
CA PRO A 252 3.24 7.25 7.27
C PRO A 252 3.06 7.01 5.76
N PHE A 253 1.95 6.36 5.35
CA PHE A 253 1.68 6.09 3.94
C PHE A 253 1.28 7.34 3.15
N PHE A 254 0.93 8.43 3.84
CA PHE A 254 0.61 9.70 3.18
C PHE A 254 1.85 10.27 2.50
N ASP A 255 3.05 9.98 3.01
CA ASP A 255 4.30 10.55 2.51
C ASP A 255 5.12 9.57 1.66
N GLU A 256 4.48 8.50 1.15
CA GLU A 256 5.11 7.57 0.21
C GLU A 256 5.40 8.23 -1.14
N VAL A 257 6.49 7.83 -1.78
CA VAL A 257 6.88 8.37 -3.09
C VAL A 257 5.81 8.10 -4.16
N SER A 258 5.13 6.96 -4.08
CA SER A 258 4.07 6.59 -5.02
C SER A 258 2.78 7.38 -4.79
N CYS A 259 2.34 8.15 -5.79
CA CYS A 259 1.07 8.87 -5.74
C CYS A 259 -0.15 7.96 -5.50
N LEU A 260 -0.12 6.73 -6.02
CA LEU A 260 -1.19 5.76 -5.82
C LEU A 260 -1.30 5.33 -4.35
N LEU A 261 -0.16 5.09 -3.68
CA LEU A 261 -0.14 4.77 -2.24
C LEU A 261 -0.67 5.92 -1.40
N ARG A 262 -0.26 7.16 -1.74
CA ARG A 262 -0.72 8.37 -1.04
C ARG A 262 -2.22 8.57 -1.19
N ALA A 263 -2.73 8.57 -2.43
CA ALA A 263 -4.16 8.75 -2.69
C ALA A 263 -5.00 7.67 -1.99
N LEU A 264 -4.59 6.40 -2.09
CA LEU A 264 -5.32 5.28 -1.48
C LEU A 264 -5.28 5.36 0.06
N SER A 265 -4.12 5.61 0.67
CA SER A 265 -4.01 5.71 2.12
C SER A 265 -4.80 6.88 2.70
N ILE A 266 -4.78 8.05 2.04
CA ILE A 266 -5.57 9.22 2.44
C ILE A 266 -7.08 8.92 2.34
N SER A 267 -7.50 8.26 1.26
CA SER A 267 -8.90 7.85 1.07
C SER A 267 -9.36 6.85 2.13
N LEU A 268 -8.54 5.83 2.44
CA LEU A 268 -8.84 4.86 3.49
C LEU A 268 -8.89 5.51 4.89
N PHE A 269 -8.04 6.50 5.15
CA PHE A 269 -8.08 7.28 6.38
C PHE A 269 -9.38 8.07 6.53
N LYS A 270 -9.86 8.70 5.43
CA LYS A 270 -11.18 9.35 5.36
C LYS A 270 -12.32 8.37 5.66
N ASP A 271 -12.29 7.18 5.04
CA ASP A 271 -13.34 6.18 5.24
C ASP A 271 -13.39 5.71 6.70
N MET A 272 -12.22 5.44 7.30
CA MET A 272 -12.11 5.11 8.72
C MET A 272 -12.66 6.21 9.64
N MET A 273 -12.39 7.49 9.33
CA MET A 273 -12.98 8.62 10.04
C MET A 273 -14.52 8.64 9.95
N GLN A 274 -15.11 8.19 8.85
CA GLN A 274 -16.57 8.15 8.68
C GLN A 274 -17.22 6.92 9.32
N MET A 275 -16.50 5.80 9.38
CA MET A 275 -17.02 4.54 9.92
C MET A 275 -17.09 4.49 11.45
N ALA A 276 -16.26 5.27 12.14
CA ALA A 276 -16.10 5.15 13.58
C ALA A 276 -17.35 5.59 14.37
N VAL A 277 -18.02 4.63 15.03
CA VAL A 277 -18.94 4.93 16.14
C VAL A 277 -18.07 5.15 17.39
N TRP A 278 -17.93 6.40 17.82
CA TRP A 278 -16.96 6.82 18.83
C TRP A 278 -17.26 6.23 20.21
N LYS A 279 -16.39 5.36 20.73
CA LYS A 279 -16.37 5.00 22.17
C LYS A 279 -15.45 5.95 22.92
N ASP A 280 -14.29 6.24 22.34
CA ASP A 280 -13.31 7.22 22.82
C ASP A 280 -13.21 8.42 21.87
N LYS A 281 -14.01 9.45 22.15
CA LYS A 281 -14.07 10.67 21.34
C LYS A 281 -12.78 11.48 21.41
N GLN A 282 -12.03 11.41 22.52
CA GLN A 282 -10.83 12.23 22.70
C GLN A 282 -9.64 11.64 21.97
N LYS A 283 -9.42 10.32 22.10
CA LYS A 283 -8.36 9.64 21.34
C LYS A 283 -8.56 9.77 19.85
N MET A 284 -9.81 9.71 19.38
CA MET A 284 -10.08 10.02 17.98
C MET A 284 -9.69 11.45 17.61
N LYS A 285 -10.18 12.45 18.35
CA LYS A 285 -9.85 13.85 18.04
C LYS A 285 -8.35 14.09 18.02
N LYS A 286 -7.59 13.40 18.88
CA LYS A 286 -6.12 13.42 18.85
C LYS A 286 -5.58 12.90 17.52
N ASN A 287 -6.06 11.76 17.02
CA ASN A 287 -5.63 11.17 15.75
C ASN A 287 -6.05 12.00 14.54
N VAL A 288 -7.30 12.48 14.50
CA VAL A 288 -7.78 13.41 13.47
C VAL A 288 -6.95 14.69 13.44
N ARG A 289 -6.57 15.23 14.60
CA ARG A 289 -5.72 16.43 14.64
C ARG A 289 -4.30 16.15 14.17
N ARG A 290 -3.75 14.94 14.39
CA ARG A 290 -2.42 14.55 13.89
C ARG A 290 -2.38 14.51 12.37
N SER A 291 -3.50 14.21 11.71
CA SER A 291 -3.57 14.18 10.25
C SER A 291 -3.76 15.56 9.60
N LEU A 292 -4.07 16.63 10.34
CA LEU A 292 -4.44 17.92 9.75
C LEU A 292 -3.32 18.54 8.91
N ILE A 293 -2.07 18.48 9.40
CA ILE A 293 -0.92 19.06 8.69
C ILE A 293 -0.57 18.24 7.44
N PRO A 294 -0.42 16.91 7.51
CA PRO A 294 -0.27 16.09 6.31
C PRO A 294 -1.37 16.35 5.27
N LEU A 295 -2.64 16.35 5.70
CA LEU A 295 -3.77 16.56 4.79
C LEU A 295 -3.78 17.97 4.17
N LEU A 296 -3.41 19.00 4.94
CA LEU A 296 -3.27 20.35 4.39
C LEU A 296 -2.19 20.40 3.29
N PHE A 297 -1.06 19.74 3.48
CA PHE A 297 0.02 19.78 2.50
C PHE A 297 -0.28 18.95 1.26
N HIS A 298 -0.87 17.76 1.43
CA HIS A 298 -1.28 16.91 0.31
C HIS A 298 -2.45 17.49 -0.49
N MET A 299 -3.20 18.47 0.03
CA MET A 299 -4.15 19.24 -0.80
C MET A 299 -3.47 20.05 -1.91
N SER A 300 -2.18 20.39 -1.75
CA SER A 300 -1.37 21.09 -2.73
C SER A 300 -0.54 20.13 -3.59
N ASP A 301 -0.84 18.83 -3.58
CA ASP A 301 -0.13 17.86 -4.39
C ASP A 301 -0.30 18.13 -5.89
N GLN A 302 0.71 17.78 -6.69
CA GLN A 302 0.66 17.94 -8.15
C GLN A 302 -0.28 16.92 -8.80
N VAL A 303 -0.47 15.77 -8.16
CA VAL A 303 -1.38 14.73 -8.64
C VAL A 303 -2.78 15.02 -8.12
N GLU A 304 -3.69 15.32 -9.05
CA GLU A 304 -5.08 15.68 -8.75
C GLU A 304 -5.78 14.68 -7.83
N SER A 305 -5.64 13.37 -8.08
CA SER A 305 -6.27 12.34 -7.24
C SER A 305 -5.78 12.33 -5.79
N VAL A 306 -4.53 12.76 -5.52
CA VAL A 306 -4.00 12.90 -4.16
C VAL A 306 -4.58 14.16 -3.51
N ALA A 307 -4.59 15.27 -4.24
CA ALA A 307 -5.13 16.55 -3.77
C ALA A 307 -6.62 16.45 -3.41
N GLU A 308 -7.42 15.83 -4.28
CA GLU A 308 -8.84 15.57 -4.05
C GLU A 308 -9.07 14.67 -2.82
N ALA A 309 -8.37 13.53 -2.75
CA ALA A 309 -8.47 12.63 -1.60
C ALA A 309 -8.15 13.36 -0.29
N SER A 310 -7.14 14.23 -0.32
CA SER A 310 -6.73 15.03 0.82
C SER A 310 -7.75 16.10 1.21
N GLN A 311 -8.32 16.81 0.23
CA GLN A 311 -9.36 17.81 0.44
C GLN A 311 -10.60 17.18 1.08
N GLU A 312 -11.04 16.03 0.58
CA GLU A 312 -12.17 15.28 1.13
C GLU A 312 -11.90 14.80 2.56
N ALA A 313 -10.72 14.22 2.80
CA ALA A 313 -10.30 13.76 4.11
C ALA A 313 -10.24 14.93 5.12
N LEU A 314 -9.70 16.08 4.70
CA LEU A 314 -9.63 17.28 5.54
C LEU A 314 -11.02 17.84 5.84
N LEU A 315 -11.95 17.79 4.87
CA LEU A 315 -13.34 18.19 5.09
C LEU A 315 -14.03 17.28 6.11
N VAL A 316 -13.80 15.96 6.05
CA VAL A 316 -14.29 15.01 7.06
C VAL A 316 -13.68 15.31 8.43
N ALA A 317 -12.37 15.52 8.51
CA ALA A 317 -11.70 15.91 9.75
C ALA A 317 -12.32 17.18 10.36
N ALA A 318 -12.56 18.21 9.55
CA ALA A 318 -13.18 19.46 9.97
C ALA A 318 -14.63 19.26 10.47
N LYS A 319 -15.40 18.34 9.86
CA LYS A 319 -16.74 17.96 10.35
C LYS A 319 -16.66 17.27 11.72
N LEU A 320 -15.72 16.34 11.90
CA LEU A 320 -15.52 15.62 13.17
C LEU A 320 -15.08 16.53 14.32
N LEU A 321 -14.22 17.50 14.02
CA LEU A 321 -13.77 18.51 14.95
C LEU A 321 -14.82 19.61 15.20
N LYS A 322 -15.88 19.65 14.38
CA LYS A 322 -16.94 20.68 14.35
C LYS A 322 -16.43 22.09 13.99
N TRP A 323 -15.40 22.18 13.15
CA TRP A 323 -14.79 23.45 12.73
C TRP A 323 -15.47 23.99 11.47
N LYS A 324 -16.57 24.73 11.63
CA LYS A 324 -17.39 25.22 10.49
C LYS A 324 -16.63 26.16 9.54
N GLN A 325 -15.81 27.06 10.08
CA GLN A 325 -15.00 27.98 9.29
C GLN A 325 -14.02 27.23 8.39
N LEU A 326 -13.32 26.24 8.95
CA LEU A 326 -12.41 25.38 8.20
C LEU A 326 -13.14 24.67 7.05
N GLN A 327 -14.34 24.12 7.31
CA GLN A 327 -15.14 23.48 6.26
C GLN A 327 -15.53 24.43 5.11
N HIS A 328 -15.75 25.72 5.40
CA HIS A 328 -16.05 26.70 4.37
C HIS A 328 -14.80 26.99 3.51
N LEU A 329 -13.66 27.25 4.16
CA LEU A 329 -12.39 27.54 3.48
C LEU A 329 -11.92 26.38 2.58
N ILE A 330 -12.12 25.13 3.02
CA ILE A 330 -11.78 23.94 2.22
C ILE A 330 -12.65 23.86 0.96
N ARG A 331 -13.96 24.15 1.07
CA ARG A 331 -14.89 24.11 -0.09
C ARG A 331 -14.62 25.21 -1.09
N THR A 332 -14.20 26.39 -0.62
CA THR A 332 -13.85 27.52 -1.49
C THR A 332 -12.39 27.49 -1.94
N GLN A 333 -11.65 26.42 -1.62
CA GLN A 333 -10.25 26.20 -1.96
C GLN A 333 -9.32 27.37 -1.56
N GLN A 334 -9.62 28.04 -0.45
CA GLN A 334 -8.81 29.16 0.05
C GLN A 334 -7.63 28.63 0.90
N THR A 335 -6.72 27.88 0.27
CA THR A 335 -5.62 27.13 0.91
C THR A 335 -4.81 27.96 1.90
N TRP A 336 -4.42 29.18 1.54
CA TRP A 336 -3.65 30.06 2.43
C TRP A 336 -4.37 30.41 3.74
N ARG A 337 -5.71 30.57 3.70
CA ARG A 337 -6.53 30.85 4.91
C ARG A 337 -6.74 29.61 5.75
N ILE A 338 -6.64 28.42 5.16
CA ILE A 338 -6.78 27.16 5.90
C ILE A 338 -5.69 27.08 6.97
N GLY A 339 -4.43 27.38 6.61
CA GLY A 339 -3.32 27.38 7.56
C GLY A 339 -3.54 28.33 8.74
N GLU A 340 -3.95 29.57 8.47
CA GLU A 340 -4.30 30.55 9.51
C GLU A 340 -5.45 30.06 10.41
N CYS A 341 -6.48 29.48 9.80
CA CYS A 341 -7.61 28.92 10.52
C CYS A 341 -7.18 27.81 11.48
N LEU A 342 -6.32 26.88 11.05
CA LEU A 342 -5.81 25.80 11.91
C LEU A 342 -5.08 26.33 13.15
N VAL A 343 -4.19 27.30 12.96
CA VAL A 343 -3.41 27.94 14.03
C VAL A 343 -4.33 28.69 15.01
N MET A 344 -5.36 29.35 14.51
CA MET A 344 -6.31 30.11 15.34
C MET A 344 -7.28 29.20 16.12
N GLN A 345 -7.71 28.09 15.52
CA GLN A 345 -8.68 27.16 16.11
C GLN A 345 -8.05 26.28 17.21
N ASP A 346 -6.75 26.00 17.16
CA ASP A 346 -6.06 25.19 18.16
C ASP A 346 -4.67 25.75 18.52
N ARG A 347 -4.65 26.92 19.18
CA ARG A 347 -3.43 27.62 19.60
C ARG A 347 -2.51 26.79 20.49
N SER A 348 -3.07 25.85 21.24
CA SER A 348 -2.30 24.98 22.13
C SER A 348 -1.35 24.02 21.38
N ARG A 349 -1.62 23.79 20.09
CA ARG A 349 -0.93 22.79 19.26
C ARG A 349 -0.06 23.39 18.16
N VAL A 350 0.14 24.70 18.17
CA VAL A 350 0.97 25.39 17.15
C VAL A 350 2.38 24.81 17.10
N GLU A 351 2.96 24.44 18.24
CA GLU A 351 4.27 23.78 18.28
C GLU A 351 4.27 22.36 17.70
N ASP A 352 3.21 21.57 17.93
CA ASP A 352 3.05 20.27 17.28
C ASP A 352 2.98 20.45 15.77
N TYR A 353 2.17 21.40 15.31
CA TYR A 353 2.00 21.68 13.89
C TYR A 353 3.32 22.11 13.25
N LEU A 354 4.03 23.03 13.88
CA LEU A 354 5.36 23.46 13.44
C LEU A 354 6.35 22.29 13.39
N SER A 355 6.35 21.42 14.41
CA SER A 355 7.24 20.25 14.44
C SER A 355 7.01 19.35 13.24
N HIS A 356 5.74 19.02 12.96
CA HIS A 356 5.38 18.23 11.78
C HIS A 356 5.74 18.96 10.48
N SER A 357 5.52 20.27 10.38
CA SER A 357 5.89 21.04 9.18
C SER A 357 7.39 21.04 8.93
N LEU A 358 8.20 21.10 9.98
CA LEU A 358 9.67 21.05 9.86
C LEU A 358 10.14 19.70 9.31
N GLU A 359 9.43 18.59 9.58
CA GLU A 359 9.75 17.28 9.01
C GLU A 359 9.57 17.27 7.48
N TYR A 360 8.52 17.90 6.95
CA TYR A 360 8.32 18.04 5.50
C TYR A 360 9.42 18.88 4.85
N VAL A 361 9.78 20.02 5.46
CA VAL A 361 10.83 20.91 4.94
C VAL A 361 12.18 20.19 4.84
N ARG A 362 12.49 19.28 5.77
CA ARG A 362 13.75 18.53 5.81
C ARG A 362 13.75 17.26 4.96
N ASN A 363 12.61 16.87 4.38
CA ASN A 363 12.46 15.59 3.71
C ASN A 363 12.51 15.76 2.18
N ASP A 364 13.67 15.48 1.59
CA ASP A 364 13.86 15.61 0.14
C ASP A 364 13.06 14.59 -0.69
N ARG A 365 12.52 13.54 -0.04
CA ARG A 365 11.75 12.48 -0.72
C ARG A 365 10.29 12.85 -0.97
N VAL A 366 9.73 13.82 -0.23
CA VAL A 366 8.36 14.28 -0.50
C VAL A 366 8.35 15.24 -1.70
N PRO A 367 7.24 15.34 -2.46
CA PRO A 367 7.15 16.26 -3.58
C PRO A 367 7.42 17.71 -3.14
N PHE A 368 8.11 18.49 -4.00
CA PHE A 368 8.51 19.86 -3.65
C PHE A 368 7.33 20.77 -3.29
N ARG A 369 6.14 20.55 -3.86
CA ARG A 369 4.92 21.32 -3.51
C ARG A 369 4.54 21.21 -2.04
N LEU A 370 4.76 20.06 -1.43
CA LEU A 370 4.48 19.85 0.00
C LEU A 370 5.52 20.58 0.85
N ARG A 371 6.79 20.60 0.41
CA ARG A 371 7.85 21.39 1.06
C ARG A 371 7.56 22.89 0.98
N GLU A 372 7.14 23.39 -0.18
CA GLU A 372 6.69 24.78 -0.33
C GLU A 372 5.56 25.10 0.66
N GLU A 373 4.53 24.26 0.71
CA GLU A 373 3.38 24.49 1.58
C GLU A 373 3.76 24.43 3.07
N ALA A 374 4.70 23.54 3.42
CA ALA A 374 5.26 23.50 4.76
C ALA A 374 6.00 24.79 5.14
N VAL A 375 6.80 25.36 4.23
CA VAL A 375 7.46 26.66 4.44
C VAL A 375 6.41 27.77 4.60
N ARG A 376 5.37 27.82 3.75
CA ARG A 376 4.29 28.82 3.88
C ARG A 376 3.61 28.71 5.24
N PHE A 377 3.26 27.49 5.65
CA PHE A 377 2.58 27.24 6.92
C PHE A 377 3.47 27.61 8.12
N ILE A 378 4.77 27.30 8.08
CA ILE A 378 5.74 27.75 9.11
C ILE A 378 5.72 29.27 9.24
N GLY A 379 5.73 29.99 8.11
CA GLY A 379 5.64 31.45 8.09
C GLY A 379 4.38 31.99 8.78
N VAL A 380 3.25 31.31 8.66
CA VAL A 380 1.99 31.66 9.34
C VAL A 380 2.03 31.31 10.83
N ALA A 381 2.43 30.07 11.16
CA ALA A 381 2.38 29.53 12.51
C ALA A 381 3.43 30.16 13.44
N ALA A 382 4.64 30.41 12.94
CA ALA A 382 5.74 30.97 13.74
C ALA A 382 5.46 32.38 14.25
N ARG A 383 4.58 33.15 13.59
CA ARG A 383 4.15 34.49 14.03
C ARG A 383 3.39 34.47 15.36
N GLN A 384 2.81 33.33 15.72
CA GLN A 384 2.04 33.17 16.96
C GLN A 384 2.90 32.70 18.14
N LEU A 385 4.18 32.39 17.92
CA LEU A 385 5.09 32.02 19.01
C LEU A 385 5.41 33.27 19.85
N SER A 386 5.27 33.14 21.18
CA SER A 386 5.68 34.18 22.11
C SER A 386 7.20 34.22 22.28
N ASP A 387 7.73 35.37 22.71
CA ASP A 387 9.18 35.61 22.82
C ASP A 387 9.88 34.70 23.86
N GLN A 388 9.12 34.09 24.77
CA GLN A 388 9.63 33.16 25.78
C GLN A 388 10.00 31.77 25.23
N ARG A 389 9.67 31.45 23.97
CA ARG A 389 9.85 30.12 23.35
C ARG A 389 11.03 30.10 22.39
N THR A 390 12.20 30.49 22.88
CA THR A 390 13.43 30.71 22.10
C THR A 390 13.93 29.46 21.36
N GLY A 391 13.83 28.29 21.98
CA GLY A 391 14.30 27.01 21.40
C GLY A 391 13.62 26.62 20.09
N LYS A 392 12.28 26.68 20.04
CA LYS A 392 11.54 26.29 18.84
C LYS A 392 11.79 27.23 17.65
N LEU A 393 12.00 28.50 17.94
CA LEU A 393 12.32 29.49 16.92
C LEU A 393 13.71 29.23 16.32
N ALA A 394 14.69 28.81 17.12
CA ALA A 394 16.00 28.40 16.59
C ALA A 394 15.87 27.21 15.62
N GLU A 395 15.10 26.17 15.99
CA GLU A 395 14.84 25.02 15.10
C GLU A 395 14.21 25.43 13.75
N ILE A 396 13.29 26.41 13.79
CA ILE A 396 12.65 26.97 12.59
C ILE A 396 13.69 27.65 11.70
N TYR A 397 14.53 28.53 12.27
CA TYR A 397 15.57 29.20 11.50
C TYR A 397 16.54 28.19 10.86
N THR A 398 16.99 27.18 11.62
CA THR A 398 17.86 26.13 11.09
C THR A 398 17.20 25.39 9.93
N ALA A 399 15.93 25.01 10.04
CA ALA A 399 15.23 24.32 8.96
C ALA A 399 15.03 25.22 7.72
N LEU A 400 14.70 26.50 7.92
CA LEU A 400 14.55 27.46 6.81
C LEU A 400 15.88 27.73 6.10
N GLN A 401 17.00 27.76 6.84
CA GLN A 401 18.34 27.91 6.26
C GLN A 401 18.74 26.69 5.44
N LEU A 402 18.43 25.49 5.91
CA LEU A 402 18.62 24.26 5.12
C LEU A 402 17.76 24.29 3.85
N ALA A 403 16.49 24.70 3.96
CA ALA A 403 15.58 24.80 2.81
C ALA A 403 15.98 25.85 1.77
N GLN A 404 16.81 26.83 2.13
CA GLN A 404 17.39 27.76 1.14
C GLN A 404 18.37 27.09 0.19
N GLN A 405 18.87 25.90 0.54
CA GLN A 405 19.73 25.08 -0.30
C GLN A 405 18.95 24.02 -1.10
N ASP A 406 17.61 24.06 -1.05
CA ASP A 406 16.75 23.13 -1.80
C ASP A 406 17.03 23.26 -3.31
N ALA A 407 17.03 22.12 -4.01
CA ALA A 407 17.24 22.06 -5.44
C ALA A 407 16.14 22.79 -6.23
N GLU A 408 14.93 22.88 -5.66
CA GLU A 408 13.81 23.57 -6.27
C GLU A 408 13.83 25.09 -5.96
N PRO A 409 13.94 25.98 -6.97
CA PRO A 409 14.04 27.42 -6.74
C PRO A 409 12.84 28.04 -6.00
N SER A 410 11.64 27.50 -6.21
CA SER A 410 10.43 27.98 -5.53
C SER A 410 10.47 27.72 -4.02
N VAL A 411 11.03 26.59 -3.59
CA VAL A 411 11.21 26.26 -2.16
C VAL A 411 12.30 27.14 -1.55
N SER A 412 13.46 27.21 -2.20
CA SER A 412 14.61 27.99 -1.73
C SER A 412 14.27 29.48 -1.55
N SER A 413 13.66 30.10 -2.57
CA SER A 413 13.28 31.51 -2.53
C SER A 413 12.21 31.79 -1.46
N LEU A 414 11.22 30.90 -1.32
CA LEU A 414 10.18 31.04 -0.31
C LEU A 414 10.75 30.89 1.12
N ALA A 415 11.72 29.99 1.33
CA ALA A 415 12.38 29.82 2.61
C ALA A 415 13.17 31.07 3.02
N ALA A 416 13.92 31.67 2.10
CA ALA A 416 14.63 32.94 2.33
C ALA A 416 13.67 34.09 2.67
N GLN A 417 12.58 34.22 1.92
CA GLN A 417 11.56 35.24 2.18
C GLN A 417 10.91 35.05 3.55
N THR A 418 10.54 33.82 3.87
CA THR A 418 9.91 33.47 5.15
C THR A 418 10.83 33.76 6.32
N GLU A 419 12.12 33.38 6.22
CA GLU A 419 13.11 33.69 7.24
C GLU A 419 13.24 35.21 7.47
N ASN A 420 13.36 35.99 6.40
CA ASN A 420 13.49 37.44 6.49
C ASN A 420 12.26 38.09 7.14
N ILE A 421 11.05 37.67 6.77
CA ILE A 421 9.81 38.16 7.39
C ILE A 421 9.81 37.88 8.90
N LEU A 422 10.18 36.67 9.32
CA LEU A 422 10.21 36.30 10.74
C LEU A 422 11.28 37.09 11.51
N ARG A 423 12.45 37.38 10.92
CA ARG A 423 13.48 38.24 11.52
C ARG A 423 12.98 39.67 11.70
N CYS A 424 12.37 40.27 10.67
CA CYS A 424 11.85 41.63 10.73
C CYS A 424 10.75 41.80 11.80
N LEU A 425 9.88 40.80 11.96
CA LEU A 425 8.82 40.82 12.97
C LEU A 425 9.36 40.80 14.41
N ARG A 426 10.53 40.20 14.64
CA ARG A 426 11.20 40.20 15.96
C ARG A 426 11.91 41.51 16.29
N GLN A 427 12.43 42.20 15.28
CA GLN A 427 13.16 43.46 15.46
C GLN A 427 12.23 44.65 15.74
N LYS A 428 10.92 44.53 15.47
CA LYS A 428 9.95 45.58 15.82
C LYS A 428 9.60 45.48 17.32
N PRO A 429 9.81 46.53 18.13
CA PRO A 429 9.23 46.59 19.47
C PRO A 429 7.71 46.50 19.35
N ARG A 430 7.04 45.74 20.23
CA ARG A 430 5.58 45.67 20.29
C ARG A 430 4.99 46.99 20.78
N SER A 431 5.04 48.04 19.96
CA SER A 431 4.11 49.15 20.06
C SER A 431 2.82 48.75 19.33
N THR A 432 1.70 48.93 20.03
CA THR A 432 0.31 48.85 19.58
C THR A 432 -0.23 47.49 19.11
N ARG A 433 -0.86 46.79 20.06
CA ARG A 433 -2.10 46.03 19.82
C ARG A 433 -3.12 46.97 19.13
N SER A 434 -3.29 46.91 17.81
CA SER A 434 -4.54 47.31 17.12
C SER A 434 -4.40 47.24 15.59
N LEU A 435 -4.59 46.06 14.99
CA LEU A 435 -4.99 45.97 13.57
C LEU A 435 -5.95 44.79 13.28
N TRP A 436 -6.42 44.08 14.31
CA TRP A 436 -7.44 43.01 14.17
C TRP A 436 -8.88 43.53 14.35
N ALA A 437 -9.11 44.84 14.30
CA ALA A 437 -10.42 45.47 14.51
C ALA A 437 -11.04 46.07 13.23
N LEU A 438 -10.57 45.69 12.04
CA LEU A 438 -11.17 46.15 10.78
C LEU A 438 -11.38 44.98 9.84
N CYS A 439 -12.36 44.14 10.19
CA CYS A 439 -13.17 43.31 9.29
C CYS A 439 -14.32 42.72 10.14
N CYS A 440 -15.29 43.58 10.47
CA CYS A 440 -16.66 43.15 10.78
C CYS A 440 -17.37 42.81 9.49
#